data_AF-A0A972VCS8-F1
#
_entry.id   AF-A0A972VCS8-F1
#
_cell.length_a   1.000
_cell.length_b   1.000
_cell.length_c   1.000
_cell.angle_alpha   90.00
_cell.angle_beta   90.00
_cell.angle_gamma   90.00
#
_symmetry.space_group_name_H-M   'P 1'
#
loop_
_entity.id
_entity.type
_entity.pdbx_description
1 polymer ?
#
loop_
_entity_poly.entity_id
_entity_poly.type
_entity_poly.pdbx_seq_one_letter_code
_entity_poly.pdbx_strand_id
1 'polypeptide(L)' 'WITCPVLMSVGLQDDVCPPRTSFAPYNAVKSKKDYRVYPLAGHGVWREHGPLKDQWMAKMLGVNRLGEN' A
#
# COMPACT_ATOMS: atom_id res chain seq x y z
N TRP A 1 -13.66 -10.72 8.22
CA TRP A 1 -13.38 -10.75 6.77
C TRP A 1 -13.18 -9.33 6.27
N ILE A 2 -12.20 -9.08 5.40
CA ILE A 2 -11.99 -7.77 4.78
C ILE A 2 -12.79 -7.72 3.47
N THR A 3 -13.69 -6.75 3.34
CA THR A 3 -14.61 -6.61 2.19
C THR A 3 -14.36 -5.36 1.36
N CYS A 4 -13.63 -4.38 1.89
CA CYS A 4 -13.26 -3.15 1.19
C CYS A 4 -12.02 -3.34 0.29
N PRO A 5 -11.78 -2.43 -0.67
CA PRO A 5 -10.52 -2.35 -1.40
C PRO A 5 -9.33 -2.12 -0.46
N VAL A 6 -8.20 -2.76 -0.72
CA VAL A 6 -6.99 -2.65 0.10
C VAL A 6 -5.79 -2.22 -0.74
N LEU A 7 -5.00 -1.28 -0.24
CA LEU A 7 -3.66 -0.99 -0.72
C LEU A 7 -2.66 -1.43 0.34
N MET A 8 -1.66 -2.22 -0.06
CA MET A 8 -0.52 -2.56 0.80
C MET A 8 0.78 -2.22 0.07
N SER A 9 1.87 -2.02 0.83
CA SER A 9 3.18 -1.77 0.28
C SER A 9 4.28 -2.36 1.16
N VAL A 10 5.47 -2.54 0.58
CA VAL A 10 6.64 -3.04 1.30
C VAL A 10 7.94 -2.57 0.67
N GLY A 11 8.95 -2.29 1.51
CA GLY A 11 10.33 -2.20 1.08
C GLY A 11 10.98 -3.59 1.10
N LEU A 12 11.65 -4.01 0.03
CA LEU A 12 12.29 -5.34 0.00
C LEU A 12 13.52 -5.44 0.90
N GLN A 13 14.09 -4.31 1.33
CA GLN A 13 15.20 -4.23 2.28
C GLN A 13 14.70 -4.02 3.72
N ASP A 14 13.40 -4.20 4.01
CA ASP A 14 12.84 -4.01 5.36
C ASP A 14 13.32 -5.15 6.28
N ASP A 15 14.06 -4.79 7.33
CA ASP A 15 14.58 -5.67 8.37
C ASP A 15 13.72 -5.69 9.64
N VAL A 16 12.81 -4.72 9.80
CA VAL A 16 11.87 -4.60 10.93
C VAL A 16 10.62 -5.44 10.67
N CYS A 17 10.05 -5.30 9.47
CA CYS A 17 8.88 -6.04 9.00
C CYS A 17 9.23 -6.75 7.68
N PRO A 18 9.96 -7.90 7.72
CA PRO A 18 10.49 -8.53 6.53
C PRO A 18 9.42 -8.84 5.47
N PRO A 19 9.70 -8.77 4.17
CA PRO A 19 8.69 -8.91 3.12
C PRO A 19 7.78 -10.14 3.26
N ARG A 20 8.32 -11.27 3.74
CA ARG A 20 7.54 -12.49 4.02
C ARG A 20 6.37 -12.26 4.98
N THR A 21 6.53 -11.40 5.99
CA THR A 21 5.47 -11.10 6.97
C THR A 21 4.43 -10.16 6.40
N SER A 22 4.78 -9.30 5.43
CA SER A 22 3.86 -8.42 4.72
C SER A 22 3.06 -9.13 3.62
N PHE A 23 3.68 -10.06 2.89
CA PHE A 23 2.97 -10.83 1.84
C PHE A 23 1.96 -11.83 2.41
N ALA A 24 2.20 -12.38 3.62
CA ALA A 24 1.29 -13.33 4.25
C ALA A 24 -0.16 -12.80 4.42
N PRO A 25 -0.41 -11.64 5.09
CA PRO A 25 -1.74 -11.07 5.17
C PRO A 25 -2.29 -10.64 3.80
N TYR A 26 -1.45 -10.10 2.91
CA TYR A 26 -1.91 -9.77 1.55
C TYR A 26 -2.46 -10.99 0.82
N ASN A 27 -1.80 -12.14 0.89
CA ASN A 27 -2.26 -13.39 0.27
C ASN A 27 -3.57 -13.91 0.88
N ALA A 28 -3.79 -13.66 2.17
CA ALA A 28 -5.02 -14.03 2.87
C ALA A 28 -6.22 -13.16 2.46
N VAL A 29 -6.01 -11.87 2.14
CA VAL A 29 -7.08 -10.96 1.69
C VAL A 29 -7.69 -11.45 0.37
N LYS A 30 -9.04 -11.52 0.32
CA LYS A 30 -9.80 -11.98 -0.85
C LYS A 30 -10.58 -10.86 -1.57
N SER A 31 -10.68 -9.67 -0.97
CA SER A 31 -11.27 -8.50 -1.62
C SER A 31 -10.34 -7.93 -2.70
N LYS A 32 -10.82 -6.90 -3.42
CA LYS A 32 -9.99 -6.12 -4.34
C LYS A 32 -8.77 -5.59 -3.60
N LYS A 33 -7.57 -5.82 -4.13
CA LYS A 33 -6.33 -5.47 -3.44
C LYS A 33 -5.22 -5.13 -4.43
N ASP A 34 -4.46 -4.08 -4.11
CA ASP A 34 -3.28 -3.64 -4.84
C ASP A 34 -2.06 -3.73 -3.92
N TYR A 35 -0.89 -4.04 -4.49
CA TYR A 35 0.35 -4.16 -3.73
C TYR A 35 1.50 -3.42 -4.41
N ARG A 36 2.20 -2.57 -3.66
CA ARG A 36 3.33 -1.80 -4.17
C ARG A 36 4.65 -2.26 -3.53
N VAL A 37 5.57 -2.74 -4.36
CA VAL A 37 6.90 -3.19 -3.94
C VAL A 37 7.93 -2.10 -4.24
N TYR A 38 8.78 -1.81 -3.27
CA TYR A 38 9.92 -0.89 -3.39
C TYR A 38 11.24 -1.66 -3.20
N PRO A 39 11.94 -2.04 -4.29
CA PRO A 39 13.07 -2.97 -4.19
C PRO A 39 14.25 -2.49 -3.35
N LEU A 40 14.50 -1.18 -3.35
CA LEU A 40 15.64 -0.54 -2.69
C LEU A 40 15.26 0.15 -1.38
N ALA A 41 13.98 0.10 -0.98
CA ALA A 41 13.51 0.70 0.26
C ALA A 41 13.57 -0.32 1.41
N GLY A 42 13.84 0.17 2.63
CA GLY A 42 13.74 -0.58 3.87
C GLY A 42 12.38 -0.39 4.54
N HIS A 43 12.38 -0.21 5.86
CA HIS A 43 11.16 0.03 6.64
C HIS A 43 10.36 1.27 6.21
N GLY A 44 11.03 2.27 5.63
CA GLY A 44 10.41 3.46 5.05
C GLY A 44 10.41 3.43 3.52
N VAL A 45 9.24 3.68 2.91
CA VAL A 45 9.04 3.79 1.44
C VAL A 45 8.94 5.24 0.94
N TRP A 46 8.96 6.21 1.87
CA TRP A 46 9.22 7.65 1.69
C TRP A 46 8.48 8.36 0.52
N ARG A 47 9.22 9.16 -0.27
CA ARG A 47 8.73 10.19 -1.20
C ARG A 47 7.80 9.65 -2.29
N GLU A 48 8.02 8.43 -2.75
CA GLU A 48 7.22 7.85 -3.83
C GLU A 48 5.88 7.31 -3.32
N HIS A 49 5.81 6.86 -2.07
CA HIS A 49 4.61 6.21 -1.56
C HIS A 49 3.51 7.19 -1.19
N GLY A 50 3.86 8.39 -0.70
CA GLY A 50 2.90 9.42 -0.32
C GLY A 50 1.93 9.81 -1.44
N PRO A 51 2.41 10.32 -2.59
CA PRO A 51 1.55 10.68 -3.71
C PRO A 51 0.77 9.47 -4.26
N LEU A 52 1.38 8.28 -4.27
CA LEU A 52 0.74 7.05 -4.74
C LEU A 52 -0.44 6.66 -3.86
N LYS A 53 -0.28 6.63 -2.54
CA LYS A 53 -1.38 6.28 -1.62
C LYS A 53 -2.52 7.29 -1.71
N ASP A 54 -2.17 8.57 -1.91
CA ASP A 54 -3.16 9.65 -1.98
C ASP A 54 -3.98 9.55 -3.27
N GLN A 55 -3.33 9.33 -4.41
CA GLN A 55 -4.00 9.12 -5.70
C GLN A 55 -4.85 7.84 -5.70
N TRP A 56 -4.33 6.75 -5.12
CA TRP A 56 -5.07 5.50 -5.01
C TRP A 56 -6.36 5.69 -4.22
N MET A 57 -6.28 6.38 -3.08
CA MET A 57 -7.43 6.64 -2.24
C MET A 57 -8.41 7.64 -2.88
N ALA A 58 -7.92 8.69 -3.55
CA ALA A 58 -8.77 9.60 -4.33
C ALA A 58 -9.59 8.84 -5.39
N LYS A 59 -8.95 7.92 -6.12
CA LYS A 59 -9.62 7.03 -7.08
C LYS A 59 -10.67 6.15 -6.43
N MET A 60 -10.38 5.57 -5.26
CA MET A 60 -11.33 4.71 -4.55
C MET A 60 -12.55 5.47 -4.02
N LEU A 61 -12.38 6.74 -3.66
CA LEU A 61 -13.44 7.62 -3.17
C LEU A 61 -14.18 8.36 -4.29
N GLY A 62 -13.70 8.30 -5.53
CA GLY A 62 -14.28 9.02 -6.66
C GLY A 62 -14.07 10.54 -6.60
N VAL A 63 -12.99 11.00 -5.97
CA VAL A 63 -12.60 12.42 -5.87
C VAL A 63 -11.34 12.70 -6.69
N ASN A 64 -11.14 13.96 -7.07
CA ASN A 64 -9.99 14.35 -7.88
C ASN A 64 -8.68 14.37 -7.08
N ARG A 65 -8.74 14.77 -5.80
CA ARG A 65 -7.59 14.85 -4.90
C ARG A 65 -8.03 14.75 -3.44
N LEU A 66 -7.18 14.17 -2.59
CA LEU A 66 -7.38 14.21 -1.14
C LEU A 66 -6.94 15.56 -0.57
N GLY A 67 -7.75 16.13 0.31
CA GLY A 67 -7.42 17.38 1.02
C GLY A 67 -7.78 18.66 0.27
N GLU A 68 -8.53 18.57 -0.84
CA GLU A 68 -9.23 19.73 -1.41
C GLU A 68 -10.60 19.84 -0.74
N ASN A 69 -10.68 20.65 0.32
CA ASN A 69 -11.89 21.28 0.84
C ASN A 69 -11.67 22.78 0.79
#